data_AF-W0S1R9-F1
#
_entry.id   AF-W0S1R9-F1
#
_cell.length_a   1.000
_cell.length_b   1.000
_cell.length_c   1.000
_cell.angle_alpha   90.00
_cell.angle_beta   90.00
_cell.angle_gamma   90.00
#
_symmetry.space_group_name_H-M   'P 1'
#
loop_
_entity.id
_entity.type
_entity.pdbx_description
1 polymer ?
#
loop_
_entity_poly.entity_id
_entity_poly.type
_entity_poly.pdbx_seq_one_letter_code
_entity_poly.pdbx_strand_id
1 'polypeptide(L)'
;KKIVQTPQKPLVAVLGGSKVSDKIGVIRSLLQKVDVLLIGGGMVYTCIKAKGFKIGTSLLEADKIPLVKELLASPEGKKIVLPKDFVCGKEFSPTTQAAV
;
A
#
# COMPACT_ATOMS: atom_id res chain seq x y z
N LYS A 1 22.74 7.01 4.63
CA LYS A 1 23.03 5.80 5.47
C LYS A 1 22.52 5.91 6.93
N LYS A 2 22.55 7.08 7.60
CA LYS A 2 22.05 7.24 9.00
C LYS A 2 20.58 6.83 9.24
N ILE A 3 19.67 7.21 8.34
CA ILE A 3 18.21 7.03 8.53
C ILE A 3 17.78 5.56 8.64
N VAL A 4 18.53 4.64 8.01
CA VAL A 4 18.14 3.21 7.91
C VAL A 4 18.93 2.33 8.90
N GLN A 5 20.08 2.80 9.37
CA GLN A 5 20.96 2.04 10.26
C GLN A 5 20.74 2.37 11.74
N THR A 6 20.37 3.61 12.06
CA THR A 6 20.14 4.05 13.45
C THR A 6 19.10 5.18 13.47
N PRO A 7 17.84 4.90 13.07
CA PRO A 7 16.79 5.92 13.07
C PRO A 7 16.45 6.36 14.49
N GLN A 8 16.19 7.67 14.66
CA GLN A 8 15.37 8.12 15.78
C GLN A 8 13.94 7.60 15.58
N LYS A 9 13.35 7.09 16.64
CA LYS A 9 12.01 6.50 16.61
C LYS A 9 10.94 7.53 16.99
N PRO A 10 9.72 7.43 16.43
CA PRO A 10 9.27 6.42 15.48
C PRO A 10 9.80 6.66 14.04
N LEU A 11 10.27 5.60 13.38
CA LEU A 11 10.61 5.64 11.96
C LEU A 11 9.38 5.28 11.12
N VAL A 12 8.95 6.22 10.29
CA VAL A 12 7.85 6.04 9.34
C VAL A 12 8.40 6.03 7.92
N ALA A 13 7.97 5.07 7.12
CA ALA A 13 8.20 5.08 5.67
C ALA A 13 6.89 5.26 4.92
N VAL A 14 6.96 5.97 3.80
CA VAL A 14 5.86 6.08 2.83
C VAL A 14 6.32 5.43 1.53
N LEU A 15 5.51 4.52 1.02
CA LEU A 15 5.77 3.85 -0.24
C LEU A 15 4.56 4.01 -1.14
N GLY A 16 4.78 4.61 -2.31
CA GLY A 16 3.80 4.75 -3.38
C GLY A 16 4.18 3.93 -4.61
N GLY A 17 3.19 3.46 -5.36
CA GLY A 17 3.42 2.72 -6.59
C GLY A 17 2.14 2.28 -7.29
N SER A 18 2.24 1.90 -8.56
CA SER A 18 1.13 1.33 -9.33
C SER A 18 0.94 -0.16 -9.05
N LYS A 19 2.03 -0.89 -8.80
CA LYS A 19 2.05 -2.35 -8.64
C LYS A 19 2.74 -2.74 -7.32
N VAL A 20 2.14 -3.69 -6.60
CA VAL A 20 2.71 -4.32 -5.40
C VAL A 20 3.90 -5.20 -5.79
N SER A 21 3.80 -5.93 -6.91
CA SER A 21 4.82 -6.89 -7.35
C SER A 21 6.21 -6.24 -7.50
N ASP A 22 6.25 -5.04 -8.09
CA ASP A 22 7.49 -4.26 -8.28
C ASP A 22 8.11 -3.78 -6.96
N LYS A 23 7.33 -3.72 -5.88
CA LYS A 23 7.71 -3.11 -4.59
C LYS A 23 7.78 -4.10 -3.44
N ILE A 24 7.46 -5.38 -3.64
CA ILE A 24 7.36 -6.36 -2.55
C ILE A 24 8.68 -6.55 -1.79
N GLY A 25 9.82 -6.59 -2.50
CA GLY A 25 11.14 -6.70 -1.86
C GLY A 25 11.45 -5.48 -0.99
N VAL A 26 11.08 -4.29 -1.45
CA VAL A 26 11.24 -3.03 -0.70
C VAL A 26 10.35 -3.02 0.53
N ILE A 27 9.08 -3.43 0.39
CA ILE A 27 8.14 -3.54 1.51
C ILE A 27 8.70 -4.46 2.59
N ARG A 28 9.11 -5.69 2.22
CA ARG A 28 9.69 -6.66 3.16
C ARG A 28 10.93 -6.11 3.85
N SER A 29 11.82 -5.40 3.13
CA SER A 29 13.00 -4.77 3.72
C SER A 29 12.67 -3.64 4.70
N LEU A 30 11.68 -2.81 4.37
CA LEU A 30 11.26 -1.69 5.21
C LEU A 30 10.57 -2.16 6.48
N LEU A 31 9.71 -3.17 6.41
CA LEU A 31 8.99 -3.72 7.56
C LEU A 31 9.90 -4.21 8.69
N GLN A 32 11.14 -4.60 8.36
CA GLN A 32 12.15 -4.99 9.34
C GLN A 32 12.77 -3.80 10.10
N LYS A 33 12.58 -2.58 9.62
CA LYS A 33 13.30 -1.38 10.11
C LYS A 33 12.38 -0.29 10.61
N VAL A 34 11.22 -0.13 9.97
CA VAL A 34 10.26 0.92 10.30
C VAL A 34 9.32 0.48 11.41
N ASP A 35 8.80 1.46 12.14
CA ASP A 35 7.71 1.27 13.08
C ASP A 35 6.36 1.34 12.36
N VAL A 36 6.26 2.16 11.30
CA VAL A 36 5.06 2.31 10.45
C VAL A 36 5.43 2.38 8.97
N LEU A 37 4.66 1.69 8.13
CA LEU A 37 4.73 1.77 6.67
C LEU A 37 3.40 2.23 6.08
N LEU A 38 3.37 3.43 5.49
CA LEU A 38 2.21 3.94 4.75
C LEU A 38 2.31 3.47 3.29
N ILE A 39 1.24 2.84 2.78
CA ILE A 39 1.17 2.42 1.36
C ILE A 39 0.18 3.33 0.62
N GLY A 40 0.61 3.88 -0.51
CA GLY A 40 -0.17 4.79 -1.35
C GLY A 40 -0.15 4.42 -2.85
N GLY A 41 -0.99 5.10 -3.64
CA GLY A 41 -1.09 4.88 -5.09
C GLY A 41 -1.91 3.65 -5.48
N GLY A 42 -1.73 3.18 -6.73
CA GLY A 42 -2.52 2.09 -7.29
C GLY A 42 -2.37 0.75 -6.55
N MET A 43 -1.20 0.49 -5.97
CA MET A 43 -0.94 -0.75 -5.23
C MET A 43 -1.80 -0.91 -3.97
N VAL A 44 -2.35 0.18 -3.44
CA VAL A 44 -3.30 0.15 -2.32
C VAL A 44 -4.54 -0.65 -2.68
N TYR A 45 -5.04 -0.53 -3.91
CA TYR A 45 -6.29 -1.17 -4.29
C TYR A 45 -6.18 -2.70 -4.32
N THR A 46 -5.01 -3.25 -4.66
CA THR A 46 -4.75 -4.69 -4.50
C THR A 46 -4.82 -5.10 -3.02
N CYS A 47 -4.31 -4.29 -2.09
CA CYS A 47 -4.45 -4.53 -0.64
C CYS A 47 -5.89 -4.43 -0.16
N ILE A 48 -6.64 -3.42 -0.61
CA ILE A 48 -8.06 -3.24 -0.26
C ILE A 48 -8.90 -4.41 -0.79
N LYS A 49 -8.66 -4.83 -2.03
CA LYS A 49 -9.29 -6.01 -2.63
C LYS A 49 -8.93 -7.30 -1.87
N ALA A 50 -7.68 -7.46 -1.45
CA ALA A 50 -7.22 -8.60 -0.66
C ALA A 50 -7.92 -8.69 0.72
N LYS A 51 -8.27 -7.53 1.31
CA LYS A 51 -9.08 -7.44 2.54
C LYS A 51 -10.59 -7.69 2.31
N GLY A 52 -11.01 -7.97 1.08
CA GLY A 52 -12.39 -8.31 0.73
C GLY A 52 -13.26 -7.11 0.33
N PHE A 53 -12.71 -5.90 0.24
CA PHE A 53 -13.48 -4.72 -0.15
C PHE A 53 -13.60 -4.59 -1.67
N LYS A 54 -14.61 -3.82 -2.12
CA LYS A 54 -14.79 -3.45 -3.53
C LYS A 54 -13.92 -2.24 -3.87
N ILE A 55 -13.36 -2.21 -5.08
CA ILE A 55 -12.46 -1.14 -5.56
C ILE A 55 -12.92 -0.51 -6.89
N GLY A 56 -14.08 -0.92 -7.41
CA GLY A 56 -14.54 -0.49 -8.74
C GLY A 56 -13.56 -0.88 -9.84
N THR A 57 -13.22 0.08 -10.70
CA THR A 57 -12.28 -0.03 -11.82
C THR A 57 -10.86 0.38 -11.46
N SER A 58 -10.56 0.57 -10.17
CA SER A 58 -9.24 0.97 -9.70
C SER A 58 -8.16 -0.07 -10.06
N LEU A 59 -6.91 0.39 -10.18
CA LEU A 59 -5.78 -0.43 -10.63
C LEU A 59 -5.59 -1.66 -9.74
N LEU A 60 -5.58 -2.85 -10.34
CA LEU A 60 -5.56 -4.12 -9.60
C LEU A 60 -4.56 -5.11 -10.21
N GLU A 61 -3.76 -5.74 -9.36
CA GLU A 61 -2.99 -6.95 -9.68
C GLU A 61 -3.68 -8.16 -9.07
N ALA A 62 -4.67 -8.71 -9.79
CA ALA A 62 -5.53 -9.77 -9.26
C ALA A 62 -4.76 -11.05 -8.91
N ASP A 63 -3.74 -11.40 -9.69
CA ASP A 63 -2.85 -12.53 -9.48
C ASP A 63 -1.95 -12.38 -8.24
N LYS A 64 -1.79 -11.16 -7.72
CA LYS A 64 -1.00 -10.85 -6.51
C LYS A 64 -1.82 -10.78 -5.23
N ILE A 65 -3.14 -10.97 -5.29
CA ILE A 65 -3.99 -11.00 -4.09
C ILE A 65 -3.51 -12.02 -3.04
N PRO A 66 -3.14 -13.27 -3.40
CA PRO A 66 -2.65 -14.24 -2.41
C PRO A 66 -1.38 -13.75 -1.70
N LEU A 67 -0.44 -13.18 -2.45
CA LEU A 67 0.80 -12.62 -1.91
C LEU A 67 0.53 -11.44 -0.95
N VAL A 68 -0.43 -10.58 -1.29
CA VAL A 68 -0.80 -9.46 -0.42
C VAL A 68 -1.49 -9.94 0.85
N LYS A 69 -2.32 -10.98 0.77
CA LYS A 69 -2.92 -11.61 1.96
C LYS A 69 -1.85 -12.16 2.90
N GLU A 70 -0.86 -12.88 2.36
CA GLU A 70 0.28 -13.38 3.13
C GLU A 70 1.04 -12.24 3.83
N LEU A 71 1.34 -11.17 3.09
CA LEU A 71 2.02 -10.00 3.61
C LEU A 71 1.24 -9.33 4.76
N LEU A 72 -0.07 -9.13 4.59
CA LEU A 72 -0.91 -8.49 5.59
C LEU A 72 -1.13 -9.37 6.84
N ALA A 73 -1.09 -10.70 6.67
CA ALA A 73 -1.17 -11.66 7.75
C ALA A 73 0.16 -11.88 8.50
N SER A 74 1.28 -11.39 7.97
CA SER A 74 2.59 -11.52 8.63
C SER A 74 2.63 -10.75 9.96
N PRO A 75 3.49 -11.13 10.91
CA PRO A 75 3.65 -10.40 12.18
C PRO A 75 3.97 -8.91 12.01
N GLU A 76 4.67 -8.55 10.93
CA GLU A 76 5.00 -7.18 10.54
C GLU A 76 3.91 -6.49 9.73
N GLY A 77 2.95 -7.24 9.17
CA GLY A 77 1.82 -6.71 8.41
C GLY A 77 1.01 -5.67 9.21
N LYS A 78 0.98 -5.78 10.54
CA LYS A 78 0.36 -4.78 11.44
C LYS A 78 0.98 -3.39 11.39
N LYS A 79 2.22 -3.26 10.90
CA LYS A 79 2.90 -1.97 10.69
C LYS A 79 2.43 -1.27 9.42
N ILE A 80 1.74 -1.99 8.52
CA ILE A 80 1.21 -1.44 7.28
C ILE A 80 -0.07 -0.67 7.59
N VAL A 81 -0.07 0.60 7.21
CA VAL A 81 -1.25 1.46 7.29
C VAL A 81 -1.74 1.72 5.86
N LEU A 82 -3.01 1.42 5.65
CA LEU A 82 -3.73 1.69 4.40
C LEU A 82 -4.68 2.89 4.61
N PRO A 83 -5.01 3.64 3.54
CA PRO A 83 -6.04 4.66 3.57
C PRO A 83 -7.37 4.11 4.10
N LYS A 84 -8.11 4.94 4.83
CA LYS A 84 -9.45 4.61 5.36
C LYS A 84 -10.57 5.04 4.40
N ASP A 85 -10.29 6.05 3.60
CA ASP A 85 -11.15 6.71 2.64
C ASP A 85 -10.41 6.92 1.31
N PHE A 86 -11.19 7.14 0.26
CA PHE A 86 -10.69 7.33 -1.10
C PHE A 86 -11.52 8.39 -1.80
N VAL A 87 -10.86 9.23 -2.59
CA VAL A 87 -11.54 10.11 -3.54
C VAL A 87 -11.56 9.41 -4.90
N CYS A 88 -12.75 9.23 -5.47
CA CYS A 88 -12.98 8.47 -6.69
C CYS A 88 -13.44 9.37 -7.84
N GLY A 89 -12.99 9.11 -9.06
CA GLY A 89 -13.51 9.72 -10.29
C GLY A 89 -14.15 8.68 -11.20
N LYS A 90 -14.99 9.12 -12.16
CA LYS A 90 -15.60 8.21 -13.15
C LYS A 90 -14.61 7.76 -14.23
N GLU A 91 -13.61 8.58 -14.51
CA GLU A 91 -12.61 8.36 -15.56
C GLU A 91 -11.26 8.97 -15.19
N PHE A 92 -10.18 8.51 -15.81
CA PHE A 92 -8.85 9.08 -15.61
C PHE A 92 -8.67 10.33 -16.48
N SER A 93 -9.24 11.45 -16.02
CA SER A 93 -9.21 12.74 -16.70
C SER A 93 -9.03 13.87 -15.70
N PRO A 94 -8.25 14.93 -16.02
CA PRO A 94 -8.10 16.10 -15.14
C PRO A 94 -9.42 16.85 -14.92
N THR A 95 -10.42 16.65 -15.78
CA THR A 95 -11.74 17.29 -15.70
C THR A 95 -12.83 16.38 -15.13
N THR A 96 -12.49 15.16 -14.68
CA THR A 96 -13.47 14.26 -14.09
C THR A 96 -14.00 14.82 -12.76
N GLN A 97 -15.30 14.65 -12.50
CA GLN A 97 -15.86 14.99 -11.20
C GLN A 97 -15.42 13.95 -10.15
N ALA A 98 -14.91 14.44 -9.03
CA ALA A 98 -14.55 13.62 -7.88
C ALA A 98 -15.77 13.38 -6.97
N ALA A 99 -15.86 12.18 -6.42
CA ALA A 99 -16.77 11.79 -5.34
C ALA A 99 -15.95 11.25 -4.17
N VAL A 100 -16.41 11.47 -2.94
CA VAL A 100 -15.83 10.95 -1.70
C VAL A 100 -16.61 9.72 -1.26
#